data_AF-A0A8H2J9S2-F1
#
_entry.id   AF-A0A8H2J9S2-F1
#
_cell.length_a   1.000
_cell.length_b   1.000
_cell.length_c   1.000
_cell.angle_alpha   90.00
_cell.angle_beta   90.00
_cell.angle_gamma   90.00
#
_symmetry.space_group_name_H-M   'P 1'
#
loop_
_entity.id
_entity.type
_entity.pdbx_description
1 polymer ?
#
loop_
_entity_poly.entity_id
_entity_poly.type
_entity_poly.pdbx_seq_one_letter_code
_entity_poly.pdbx_strand_id
1 'polypeptide(L)' 'MKASKLAGAKPKKKCCRSKPRCKRCPLVLHKVQKAAHHGVHGKDLEKVYKRARKA' A
#
# COMPACT_ATOMS: atom_id res chain seq x y z
N MET A 1 -10.50 4.75 0.65
CA MET A 1 -9.63 4.00 1.58
C MET A 1 -8.46 4.91 1.91
N LYS A 2 -8.41 5.46 3.14
CA LYS A 2 -7.26 6.24 3.61
C LYS A 2 -6.05 5.31 3.73
N ALA A 3 -4.85 5.78 3.37
CA ALA A 3 -3.63 4.97 3.41
C ALA A 3 -3.34 4.43 4.82
N SER A 4 -3.76 5.15 5.86
CA SER A 4 -3.68 4.73 7.26
C SER A 4 -4.41 3.41 7.54
N LYS A 5 -5.56 3.16 6.88
CA LYS A 5 -6.30 1.88 7.02
C LYS A 5 -5.61 0.71 6.31
N LEU A 6 -4.65 0.98 5.41
CA LEU A 6 -3.90 -0.05 4.70
C LEU A 6 -2.68 -0.53 5.50
N ALA A 7 -2.17 0.25 6.45
CA ALA A 7 -1.09 -0.20 7.33
C ALA A 7 -1.50 -1.44 8.14
N GLY A 8 -2.75 -1.52 8.60
CA GLY A 8 -3.30 -2.68 9.34
C GLY A 8 -4.05 -3.70 8.47
N ALA A 9 -4.11 -3.55 7.15
CA ALA A 9 -4.92 -4.41 6.30
C ALA A 9 -4.21 -5.73 5.97
N LYS A 10 -4.94 -6.85 6.00
CA LYS A 10 -4.42 -8.14 5.54
C LYS A 10 -4.28 -8.17 4.00
N PRO A 11 -3.16 -8.68 3.48
CA PRO A 11 -2.96 -8.84 2.04
C PRO A 11 -3.85 -9.92 1.44
N LYS A 12 -4.13 -9.78 0.14
CA LYS A 12 -4.72 -10.86 -0.65
C LYS A 12 -3.71 -12.01 -0.78
N LYS A 13 -4.20 -13.25 -0.83
CA LYS A 13 -3.38 -14.48 -0.99
C LYS A 13 -2.40 -14.43 -2.17
N LYS A 14 -2.79 -13.79 -3.28
CA LYS A 14 -1.96 -13.65 -4.49
C LYS A 14 -2.00 -12.21 -5.03
N CYS A 15 -0.90 -11.80 -5.66
CA CYS A 15 -0.82 -10.53 -6.39
C CYS A 15 -1.73 -10.57 -7.63
N CYS A 16 -2.52 -9.51 -7.84
CA CYS A 16 -3.42 -9.40 -8.99
C CYS A 16 -2.70 -9.13 -10.33
N ARG A 17 -1.44 -8.69 -10.31
CA ARG A 17 -0.63 -8.29 -11.49
C ARG A 17 -1.27 -7.22 -12.41
N SER A 18 -2.47 -6.73 -12.10
CA SER A 18 -3.15 -5.66 -12.82
C SER A 18 -2.41 -4.34 -12.71
N LYS A 19 -2.54 -3.48 -13.73
CA LYS A 19 -2.09 -2.10 -13.72
C LYS A 19 -3.31 -1.17 -13.82
N PRO A 20 -3.60 -0.34 -12.80
CA PRO A 20 -2.94 -0.26 -11.50
C PRO A 20 -3.23 -1.48 -10.60
N ARG A 21 -2.31 -1.79 -9.66
CA ARG A 21 -2.50 -2.87 -8.69
C ARG A 21 -3.68 -2.60 -7.76
N CYS A 22 -4.30 -3.67 -7.28
CA CYS A 22 -5.44 -3.58 -6.39
C CYS A 22 -5.05 -3.06 -4.99
N LYS A 23 -6.04 -2.54 -4.25
CA LYS A 23 -5.84 -1.89 -2.94
C LYS A 23 -5.25 -2.82 -1.87
N ARG A 24 -5.54 -4.12 -1.96
CA ARG A 24 -5.05 -5.18 -1.04
C ARG A 24 -3.92 -6.02 -1.63
N CYS A 25 -3.24 -5.51 -2.66
CA CYS A 25 -2.13 -6.23 -3.28
C CYS A 25 -1.02 -6.43 -2.24
N PRO A 26 -0.47 -7.66 -2.08
CA PRO A 26 0.57 -7.94 -1.10
C PRO A 26 1.78 -7.01 -1.27
N LEU A 27 2.18 -6.70 -2.50
CA LEU A 27 3.28 -5.76 -2.78
C LEU A 27 2.95 -4.33 -2.32
N VAL A 28 1.73 -3.87 -2.58
CA VAL A 28 1.30 -2.50 -2.22
C VAL A 28 1.25 -2.35 -0.71
N LEU A 29 0.66 -3.32 -0.02
CA LEU A 29 0.56 -3.30 1.44
C LEU A 29 1.92 -3.40 2.10
N HIS A 30 2.82 -4.28 1.62
CA HIS A 30 4.18 -4.37 2.15
C HIS A 30 4.94 -3.03 2.05
N LYS A 31 4.84 -2.32 0.92
CA LYS A 31 5.44 -0.99 0.77
C LYS A 31 4.84 0.06 1.70
N VAL A 32 3.51 0.06 1.86
CA VAL A 32 2.81 0.99 2.75
C VAL A 32 3.14 0.71 4.21
N GLN A 33 3.16 -0.56 4.62
CA GLN A 33 3.52 -0.99 5.97
C GLN A 33 4.96 -0.64 6.32
N LYS A 34 5.89 -0.91 5.39
CA LYS A 34 7.29 -0.53 5.55
C LYS A 34 7.43 0.98 5.74
N ALA A 35 6.78 1.79 4.88
CA ALA A 35 6.80 3.24 5.02
C ALA A 35 6.19 3.72 6.35
N ALA A 36 5.07 3.14 6.77
CA ALA A 36 4.45 3.45 8.06
C ALA A 36 5.38 3.09 9.24
N HIS A 37 6.10 1.97 9.17
CA HIS A 37 7.09 1.58 10.17
C HIS A 37 8.31 2.52 10.20
N HIS A 38 8.64 3.15 9.07
CA HIS A 38 9.66 4.20 9.01
C HIS A 38 9.14 5.58 9.49
N GLY A 39 7.94 5.66 10.08
CA GLY A 39 7.35 6.91 10.56
C GLY A 39 6.73 7.79 9.48
N VAL A 40 6.50 7.25 8.28
CA VAL A 40 5.82 8.00 7.20
C VAL A 40 4.32 8.01 7.46
N HIS A 41 3.75 9.20 7.61
CA HIS A 41 2.33 9.40 7.90
C HIS A 41 1.68 10.42 6.96
N GLY A 42 0.36 10.55 7.08
CA GLY A 42 -0.42 11.58 6.37
C GLY A 42 -0.28 11.55 4.85
N LYS A 43 0.01 12.72 4.25
CA LYS A 43 0.07 12.93 2.80
C LYS A 43 1.20 12.13 2.14
N ASP A 44 2.30 11.89 2.84
CA ASP A 44 3.45 11.17 2.28
C ASP A 44 3.17 9.67 2.17
N LEU A 45 2.42 9.10 3.12
CA LEU A 45 1.96 7.71 3.04
C LEU A 45 1.02 7.50 1.84
N GLU A 46 0.19 8.50 1.50
CA GLU A 46 -0.64 8.45 0.30
C GLU A 46 0.17 8.51 -1.00
N LYS A 47 1.27 9.29 -1.04
CA LYS A 47 2.19 9.30 -2.18
C LYS A 47 2.82 7.92 -2.37
N VAL A 48 3.29 7.29 -1.30
CA VAL A 48 3.83 5.92 -1.32
C VAL A 48 2.79 4.94 -1.85
N TYR A 49 1.55 5.00 -1.35
CA TYR A 49 0.46 4.14 -1.81
C TYR A 49 0.14 4.32 -3.31
N LYS A 50 0.04 5.57 -3.79
CA LYS A 50 -0.22 5.86 -5.20
C LYS A 50 0.91 5.34 -6.10
N ARG A 51 2.18 5.53 -5.70
CA ARG A 51 3.35 5.00 -6.42
C ARG A 51 3.35 3.47 -6.43
N ALA A 52 3.09 2.83 -5.29
CA ALA A 52 3.07 1.38 -5.17
C ALA A 52 1.99 0.73 -6.05
N ARG A 53 0.86 1.40 -6.29
CA ARG A 53 -0.20 0.90 -7.19
C ARG A 53 0.13 1.02 -8.68
N LYS A 54 1.04 1.91 -9.08
CA LYS A 54 1.42 2.11 -10.48
C LYS A 54 2.57 1.17 -10.92
N ALA A 55 3.36 0.67 -9.97
CA ALA A 55 4.36 -0.38 -10.18
C ALA A 55 3.71 -1.76 -10.40
#